data_AF-A0A5E4KFU3-F1
#
_entry.id   AF-A0A5E4KFU3-F1
#
_cell.length_a   1.000
_cell.length_b   1.000
_cell.length_c   1.000
_cell.angle_alpha   90.00
_cell.angle_beta   90.00
_cell.angle_gamma   90.00
#
_symmetry.space_group_name_H-M   'P 1'
#
loop_
_entity.id
_entity.type
_entity.pdbx_description
1 polymer ?
#
loop_
_entity_poly.entity_id
_entity_poly.type
_entity_poly.pdbx_seq_one_letter_code
_entity_poly.pdbx_strand_id
1 'polypeptide(L)'
;MIVTRHISLDNECISKMEPYIVRHNGNFSAAVRDIIDRAGKSSFSGNSCAMDAPLFRWILNEIDEVLLPDDVLDEMIDPALVNSMRRLENYINQRFGELEWDINIVIKSDNDTSPSNILVEIKGVSQRIKITSCMLSQYLVKNSLNTAPLEIKSVISFGDCMKVELARSGKKEALDSLVTFFGGMDEVTKTIKSRPDFWRSIVNRHLLSNYSMVTVHRNYFEDLLADNIPLGEITIETLAKRPIQEIPLKEMLLLIKEVYEAARVVDRVEIEKDKIILFHNYRNKDAIEKIKKILITLLEANGHLFDAKSTCNMIMLTHRPDVGIKVNEIVDTLKTSNNRMDQELLMFMTFLRGLKDIPDIPLSLTALGRKIGRALMQEYEKENGIKGWDLDTFKNAFEIINSKLHVESEWKLEGKNLLYTVRKCNIATEGNRFDKYVCHTSREAFKGALNYAFGNRAELEIKKLLSHGDNLCQVAIRIL
;
A
#
# COMPACT_ATOMS: atom_id res chain seq x y z
N MET A 1 54.54 55.40 -2.34
CA MET A 1 55.62 55.04 -3.28
C MET A 1 55.06 54.02 -4.25
N ILE A 2 54.77 54.41 -5.50
CA ILE A 2 54.28 53.48 -6.53
C ILE A 2 55.51 52.80 -7.12
N VAL A 3 55.68 51.51 -6.86
CA VAL A 3 56.75 50.70 -7.45
C VAL A 3 56.21 50.11 -8.75
N THR A 4 56.66 50.63 -9.89
CA THR A 4 56.37 50.06 -11.21
C THR A 4 57.42 49.00 -11.54
N ARG A 5 56.97 47.77 -11.80
CA ARG A 5 57.81 46.68 -12.33
C ARG A 5 57.38 46.40 -13.77
N HIS A 6 58.34 46.34 -14.68
CA HIS A 6 58.09 45.93 -16.06
C HIS A 6 58.02 44.41 -16.12
N ILE A 7 56.96 43.88 -16.72
CA ILE A 7 56.75 42.44 -16.94
C ILE A 7 56.67 42.24 -18.45
N SER A 8 57.47 41.33 -18.98
CA SER A 8 57.40 40.89 -20.38
C SER A 8 56.52 39.65 -20.46
N LEU A 9 55.54 39.67 -21.35
CA LEU A 9 54.65 38.55 -21.64
C LEU A 9 54.91 38.08 -23.07
N ASP A 10 54.89 36.77 -23.29
CA ASP A 10 54.95 36.21 -24.64
C ASP A 10 53.58 36.33 -25.34
N ASN A 11 53.59 36.14 -26.66
CA ASN A 11 52.38 36.26 -27.48
C ASN A 11 51.31 35.20 -27.13
N GLU A 12 51.71 34.06 -26.57
CA GLU A 12 50.78 33.02 -26.11
C GLU A 12 50.04 33.46 -24.83
N CYS A 13 50.72 34.15 -23.91
CA CYS A 13 50.11 34.75 -22.73
C CYS A 13 49.18 35.90 -23.13
N ILE A 14 49.56 36.71 -24.12
CA ILE A 14 48.71 37.80 -24.61
C ILE A 14 47.43 37.24 -25.23
N SER A 15 47.51 36.20 -26.06
CA SER A 15 46.32 35.61 -26.69
C SER A 15 45.35 34.99 -25.68
N LYS A 16 45.85 34.43 -24.58
CA LYS A 16 45.02 33.94 -23.46
C LYS A 16 44.32 35.07 -22.70
N MET A 17 44.89 36.28 -22.71
CA MET A 17 44.36 37.46 -22.02
C MET A 17 43.42 38.31 -22.90
N GLU A 18 43.38 38.07 -24.21
CA GLU A 18 42.58 38.81 -25.20
C GLU A 18 41.14 39.11 -24.74
N PRO A 19 40.38 38.15 -24.18
CA PRO A 19 38.99 38.40 -23.78
C PRO A 19 38.86 39.45 -22.66
N TYR A 20 39.84 39.47 -21.75
CA TYR A 20 39.88 40.41 -20.62
C TYR A 20 40.37 41.79 -21.07
N ILE A 21 41.33 41.82 -21.99
CA ILE A 21 41.83 43.07 -22.59
C ILE A 21 40.72 43.77 -23.35
N VAL A 22 39.94 43.04 -24.15
CA VAL A 22 38.76 43.57 -24.85
C VAL A 22 37.72 44.09 -23.86
N ARG A 23 37.41 43.32 -22.80
CA ARG A 23 36.46 43.73 -21.76
C ARG A 23 36.84 45.05 -21.06
N HIS A 24 38.15 45.33 -20.94
CA HIS A 24 38.67 46.54 -20.31
C HIS A 24 39.18 47.57 -21.33
N ASN A 25 38.65 47.58 -22.56
CA ASN A 25 38.96 48.53 -23.62
C ASN A 25 40.47 48.71 -23.89
N GLY A 26 41.23 47.61 -23.90
CA GLY A 26 42.67 47.62 -24.15
C GLY A 26 43.54 47.90 -22.92
N ASN A 27 42.95 48.10 -21.74
CA ASN A 27 43.71 48.37 -20.52
C ASN A 27 44.24 47.07 -19.89
N PHE A 28 45.51 46.74 -20.20
CA PHE A 28 46.20 45.57 -19.66
C PHE A 28 46.27 45.57 -18.13
N SER A 29 46.46 46.72 -17.48
CA SER A 29 46.57 46.77 -16.01
C SER A 29 45.23 46.51 -15.32
N ALA A 30 44.12 46.86 -15.95
CA ALA A 30 42.77 46.54 -15.48
C ALA A 30 42.43 45.08 -15.78
N ALA A 31 42.80 44.57 -16.97
CA ALA A 31 42.64 43.17 -17.33
C ALA A 31 43.44 42.23 -16.42
N VAL A 32 44.71 42.54 -16.13
CA VAL A 32 45.54 41.78 -15.18
C VAL A 32 44.97 41.85 -13.78
N ARG A 33 44.47 43.01 -13.33
CA ARG A 33 43.81 43.12 -12.03
C ARG A 33 42.50 42.34 -11.95
N ASP A 34 41.69 42.31 -13.00
CA ASP A 34 40.48 41.48 -13.07
C ASP A 34 40.84 39.98 -13.08
N ILE A 35 41.90 39.59 -13.80
CA ILE A 35 42.41 38.21 -13.78
C ILE A 35 42.92 37.84 -12.37
N ILE A 36 43.69 38.71 -11.73
CA ILE A 36 44.20 38.50 -10.36
C ILE A 36 43.04 38.52 -9.35
N ASP A 37 42.06 39.40 -9.49
CA ASP A 37 40.87 39.43 -8.63
C ASP A 37 40.02 38.18 -8.84
N ARG A 38 39.93 37.64 -10.05
CA ARG A 38 39.23 36.37 -10.33
C ARG A 38 40.00 35.18 -9.78
N ALA A 39 41.32 35.14 -9.96
CA ALA A 39 42.18 34.11 -9.37
C ALA A 39 42.29 34.25 -7.84
N GLY A 40 42.11 35.46 -7.32
CA GLY A 40 42.02 35.77 -5.90
C GLY A 40 40.63 35.51 -5.32
N LYS A 41 39.57 35.52 -6.15
CA LYS A 41 38.19 35.14 -5.78
C LYS A 41 37.93 33.64 -5.92
N SER A 42 38.73 32.90 -6.69
CA SER A 42 38.81 31.44 -6.55
C SER A 42 39.57 31.01 -5.29
N SER A 43 40.14 31.97 -4.55
CA SER A 43 40.53 31.79 -3.15
C SER A 43 39.32 32.04 -2.26
N PHE A 44 38.50 31.01 -2.07
CA PHE A 44 37.64 30.95 -0.88
C PHE A 44 38.54 31.27 0.33
N SER A 45 38.13 32.24 1.18
CA SER A 45 38.85 32.50 2.42
C SER A 45 38.70 31.28 3.35
N GLY A 46 39.65 30.35 3.25
CA GLY A 46 39.70 29.09 3.99
C GLY A 46 39.00 27.92 3.27
N ASN A 47 39.79 27.01 2.71
CA ASN A 47 39.44 25.60 2.44
C ASN A 47 38.70 25.21 1.13
N SER A 48 39.01 25.76 -0.04
CA SER A 48 38.67 25.05 -1.30
C SER A 48 39.80 24.10 -1.71
N CYS A 49 39.65 22.81 -1.38
CA CYS A 49 40.46 21.77 -2.00
C CYS A 49 39.80 21.42 -3.35
N ALA A 50 40.47 21.72 -4.47
CA ALA A 50 40.02 21.25 -5.77
C ALA A 50 39.94 19.72 -5.74
N MET A 51 38.73 19.17 -5.77
CA MET A 51 38.49 17.74 -5.67
C MET A 51 38.59 17.10 -7.05
N ASP A 52 39.36 16.02 -7.17
CA ASP A 52 39.44 15.23 -8.40
C ASP A 52 38.05 14.71 -8.81
N ALA A 53 37.73 14.76 -10.10
CA ALA A 53 36.38 14.45 -10.60
C ALA A 53 35.90 13.02 -10.28
N PRO A 54 36.74 11.97 -10.39
CA PRO A 54 36.46 10.64 -9.86
C PRO A 54 36.10 10.62 -8.36
N LEU A 55 36.85 11.32 -7.51
CA LEU A 55 36.59 11.38 -6.08
C LEU A 55 35.26 12.08 -5.79
N PHE A 56 35.00 13.21 -6.45
CA PHE A 56 33.73 13.92 -6.32
C PHE A 56 32.55 13.06 -6.76
N ARG A 57 32.69 12.36 -7.90
CA ARG A 57 31.68 11.41 -8.38
C ARG A 57 31.42 10.28 -7.39
N TRP A 58 32.47 9.73 -6.77
CA TRP A 58 32.30 8.70 -5.75
C TRP A 58 31.51 9.24 -4.56
N ILE A 59 31.86 10.41 -4.03
CA ILE A 59 31.12 11.04 -2.93
C ILE A 59 29.65 11.24 -3.28
N LEU A 60 29.34 11.77 -4.48
CA LEU A 60 27.97 11.98 -4.93
C LEU A 60 27.16 10.67 -5.02
N ASN A 61 27.81 9.55 -5.35
CA ASN A 61 27.16 8.25 -5.38
C ASN A 61 26.92 7.69 -3.97
N GLU A 62 27.84 7.89 -3.03
CA GLU A 62 27.71 7.39 -1.65
C GLU A 62 26.65 8.14 -0.83
N ILE A 63 26.35 9.39 -1.21
CA ILE A 63 25.32 10.22 -0.56
C ILE A 63 23.99 10.22 -1.31
N ASP A 64 23.83 9.39 -2.35
CA ASP A 64 22.54 9.23 -3.03
C ASP A 64 21.49 8.75 -2.01
N GLU A 65 20.26 9.25 -2.14
CA GLU A 65 19.14 8.99 -1.23
C GLU A 65 19.35 9.37 0.26
N VAL A 66 20.35 10.21 0.55
CA VAL A 66 20.57 10.78 1.90
C VAL A 66 20.31 12.29 1.86
N LEU A 67 19.47 12.77 2.78
CA LEU A 67 19.21 14.22 2.92
C LEU A 67 20.45 14.93 3.47
N LEU A 68 20.65 16.18 3.06
CA LEU A 68 21.78 16.96 3.55
C LEU A 68 21.55 17.33 5.02
N PRO A 69 22.60 17.31 5.87
CA PRO A 69 22.54 17.92 7.20
C PRO A 69 22.14 19.39 7.13
N ASP A 70 21.40 19.86 8.14
CA ASP A 70 20.84 21.22 8.19
C ASP A 70 21.93 22.29 8.14
N ASP A 71 23.04 22.08 8.84
CA ASP A 71 24.21 22.97 8.85
C ASP A 71 24.86 23.06 7.46
N VAL A 72 24.98 21.94 6.75
CA VAL A 72 25.52 21.92 5.37
C VAL A 72 24.56 22.61 4.40
N LEU A 73 23.25 22.41 4.56
CA LEU A 73 22.25 23.05 3.71
C LEU A 73 22.24 24.57 3.89
N ASP A 74 22.31 25.05 5.12
CA ASP A 74 22.31 26.48 5.45
C ASP A 74 23.61 27.17 5.00
N GLU A 75 24.75 26.47 5.00
CA GLU A 75 26.00 26.96 4.41
C GLU A 75 25.93 27.05 2.87
N MET A 76 25.16 26.16 2.24
CA MET A 76 24.97 26.10 0.78
C MET A 76 23.96 27.11 0.26
N ILE A 77 22.87 27.34 1.01
CA ILE A 77 21.84 28.32 0.68
C ILE A 77 21.48 29.08 1.95
N ASP A 78 22.07 30.26 2.14
CA ASP A 78 21.77 31.11 3.28
C ASP A 78 20.32 31.65 3.18
N PRO A 79 19.41 31.22 4.08
CA PRO A 79 18.01 31.66 4.04
C PRO A 79 17.85 33.18 4.22
N ALA A 80 18.80 33.84 4.89
CA ALA A 80 18.75 35.30 5.11
C ALA A 80 19.03 36.09 3.81
N LEU A 81 19.76 35.51 2.86
CA LEU A 81 20.10 36.15 1.59
C LEU A 81 19.04 35.92 0.50
N VAL A 82 18.14 34.96 0.70
CA VAL A 82 17.17 34.52 -0.30
C VAL A 82 15.74 34.78 0.16
N ASN A 83 15.18 35.92 -0.26
CA ASN A 83 13.82 36.35 0.09
C ASN A 83 12.79 36.22 -1.05
N SER A 84 13.18 35.67 -2.21
CA SER A 84 12.28 35.41 -3.33
C SER A 84 12.78 34.27 -4.23
N MET A 85 11.89 33.62 -4.97
CA MET A 85 12.21 32.50 -5.87
C MET A 85 13.17 32.92 -6.98
N ARG A 86 12.99 34.12 -7.54
CA ARG A 86 13.92 34.68 -8.53
C ARG A 86 15.33 34.90 -7.94
N ARG A 87 15.43 35.33 -6.69
CA ARG A 87 16.73 35.47 -6.02
C ARG A 87 17.36 34.11 -5.71
N LEU A 88 16.55 33.12 -5.32
CA LEU A 88 17.00 31.74 -5.14
C LEU A 88 17.60 31.18 -6.44
N GLU A 89 16.88 31.30 -7.55
CA GLU A 89 17.34 30.86 -8.87
C GLU A 89 18.68 31.51 -9.25
N ASN A 90 18.76 32.85 -9.15
CA ASN A 90 19.98 33.58 -9.49
C ASN A 90 21.16 33.21 -8.57
N TYR A 91 20.92 33.13 -7.26
CA TYR A 91 21.95 32.80 -6.28
C TYR A 91 22.56 31.42 -6.54
N ILE A 92 21.70 30.42 -6.77
CA ILE A 92 22.16 29.04 -6.94
C ILE A 92 22.82 28.84 -8.31
N ASN A 93 22.29 29.43 -9.38
CA ASN A 93 22.95 29.41 -10.68
C ASN A 93 24.32 30.10 -10.64
N GLN A 94 24.44 31.23 -9.94
CA GLN A 94 25.72 31.89 -9.73
C GLN A 94 26.69 30.98 -8.96
N ARG A 95 26.25 30.43 -7.81
CA ARG A 95 27.08 29.57 -6.97
C ARG A 95 27.55 28.32 -7.70
N PHE A 96 26.68 27.66 -8.48
CA PHE A 96 27.07 26.50 -9.28
C PHE A 96 27.92 26.84 -10.50
N GLY A 97 27.77 28.04 -11.05
CA GLY A 97 28.70 28.58 -12.04
C GLY A 97 30.11 28.79 -11.45
N GLU A 98 30.20 29.33 -10.24
CA GLU A 98 31.46 29.52 -9.52
C GLU A 98 32.13 28.19 -9.13
N LEU A 99 31.33 27.16 -8.86
CA LEU A 99 31.82 25.81 -8.55
C LEU A 99 32.12 24.96 -9.80
N GLU A 100 31.87 25.46 -11.01
CA GLU A 100 32.02 24.72 -12.27
C GLU A 100 31.24 23.38 -12.28
N TRP A 101 30.03 23.41 -11.68
CA TRP A 101 29.18 22.22 -11.61
C TRP A 101 28.44 21.93 -12.92
N ASP A 102 28.45 22.86 -13.88
CA ASP A 102 27.75 22.76 -15.17
C ASP A 102 26.26 22.43 -14.99
N ILE A 103 25.62 23.10 -14.03
CA ILE A 103 24.19 22.98 -13.75
C ILE A 103 23.50 24.29 -14.07
N ASN A 104 22.35 24.19 -14.74
CA ASN A 104 21.44 25.30 -14.96
C ASN A 104 20.07 24.99 -14.34
N ILE A 105 19.55 25.90 -13.54
CA ILE A 105 18.29 25.77 -12.83
C ILE A 105 17.31 26.84 -13.31
N VAL A 106 16.07 26.44 -13.51
CA VAL A 106 14.94 27.33 -13.77
C VAL A 106 13.84 27.03 -12.76
N ILE A 107 13.40 28.04 -12.02
CA ILE A 107 12.34 27.95 -11.02
C ILE A 107 11.14 28.73 -11.54
N LYS A 108 10.03 28.02 -11.78
CA LYS A 108 8.74 28.62 -12.12
C LYS A 108 7.84 28.53 -10.90
N SER A 109 7.33 29.66 -10.43
CA SER A 109 6.36 29.68 -9.34
C SER A 109 5.16 30.56 -9.66
N ASP A 110 4.05 30.30 -8.98
CA ASP A 110 2.84 31.12 -9.04
C ASP A 110 2.99 32.46 -8.29
N ASN A 111 3.85 32.50 -7.28
CA ASN A 111 4.20 33.70 -6.53
C ASN A 111 5.71 33.71 -6.20
N ASP A 112 6.35 34.88 -6.26
CA ASP A 112 7.80 34.98 -6.06
C ASP A 112 8.22 34.94 -4.58
N THR A 113 7.36 35.34 -3.64
CA THR A 113 7.70 35.44 -2.21
C THR A 113 6.97 34.44 -1.32
N SER A 114 5.77 33.99 -1.74
CA SER A 114 4.98 33.00 -1.02
C SER A 114 4.33 32.02 -2.01
N PRO A 115 5.14 31.19 -2.68
CA PRO A 115 4.66 30.26 -3.70
C PRO A 115 3.72 29.21 -3.10
N SER A 116 2.69 28.85 -3.85
CA SER A 116 1.85 27.67 -3.56
C SER A 116 2.11 26.54 -4.55
N ASN A 117 2.69 26.84 -5.71
CA ASN A 117 3.09 25.86 -6.72
C ASN A 117 4.46 26.25 -7.27
N ILE A 118 5.36 25.28 -7.35
CA ILE A 118 6.72 25.46 -7.88
C ILE A 118 7.01 24.31 -8.85
N LEU A 119 7.56 24.66 -10.01
CA LEU A 119 8.19 23.73 -10.92
C LEU A 119 9.67 24.12 -11.04
N VAL A 120 10.55 23.23 -10.61
CA VAL A 120 12.00 23.37 -10.73
C VAL A 120 12.46 22.48 -11.90
N GLU A 121 13.18 23.06 -12.85
CA GLU A 121 13.83 22.33 -13.95
C GLU A 121 15.34 22.49 -13.81
N ILE A 122 16.05 21.37 -13.73
CA ILE A 122 17.49 21.32 -13.44
C ILE A 122 18.17 20.56 -14.57
N LYS A 123 19.09 21.21 -15.27
CA LYS A 123 19.84 20.63 -16.40
C LYS A 123 21.33 20.55 -16.09
N GLY A 124 22.00 19.52 -16.58
CA GLY A 124 23.43 19.29 -16.35
C GLY A 124 23.84 17.82 -16.37
N VAL A 125 24.89 17.47 -15.64
CA VAL A 125 25.36 16.08 -15.52
C VAL A 125 24.51 15.32 -14.48
N SER A 126 24.02 14.13 -14.85
CA SER A 126 23.02 13.35 -14.08
C SER A 126 23.27 13.26 -12.57
N GLN A 127 24.49 12.94 -12.11
CA GLN A 127 24.81 12.83 -10.68
C GLN A 127 24.73 14.17 -9.93
N ARG A 128 25.21 15.24 -10.58
CA ARG A 128 25.18 16.59 -10.01
C ARG A 128 23.75 17.14 -9.96
N ILE A 129 22.92 16.81 -10.95
CA ILE A 129 21.51 17.15 -10.96
C ILE A 129 20.81 16.54 -9.74
N LYS A 130 21.01 15.25 -9.45
CA LYS A 130 20.34 14.57 -8.33
C LYS A 130 20.57 15.28 -6.99
N ILE A 131 21.82 15.56 -6.64
CA ILE A 131 22.14 16.22 -5.37
C ILE A 131 21.61 17.65 -5.31
N THR A 132 21.67 18.37 -6.44
CA THR A 132 21.11 19.71 -6.54
C THR A 132 19.60 19.71 -6.38
N SER A 133 18.91 18.73 -6.97
CA SER A 133 17.46 18.53 -6.78
C SER A 133 17.11 18.25 -5.33
N CYS A 134 17.87 17.37 -4.66
CA CYS A 134 17.69 17.09 -3.24
C CYS A 134 17.86 18.37 -2.41
N MET A 135 19.00 19.06 -2.56
CA MET A 135 19.33 20.29 -1.82
C MET A 135 18.27 21.38 -2.02
N LEU A 136 17.88 21.66 -3.27
CA LEU A 136 16.85 22.65 -3.60
C LEU A 136 15.50 22.29 -3.00
N SER A 137 15.07 21.04 -3.16
CA SER A 137 13.78 20.59 -2.65
C SER A 137 13.75 20.64 -1.13
N GLN A 138 14.83 20.21 -0.47
CA GLN A 138 14.98 20.27 0.97
C GLN A 138 14.93 21.70 1.49
N TYR A 139 15.62 22.63 0.83
CA TYR A 139 15.56 24.05 1.15
C TYR A 139 14.13 24.61 1.02
N LEU A 140 13.46 24.35 -0.12
CA LEU A 140 12.11 24.86 -0.40
C LEU A 140 11.07 24.32 0.59
N VAL A 141 11.13 23.03 0.91
CA VAL A 141 10.24 22.40 1.88
C VAL A 141 10.46 23.01 3.27
N LYS A 142 11.71 23.07 3.75
CA LYS A 142 12.02 23.58 5.10
C LYS A 142 11.65 25.06 5.28
N ASN A 143 11.98 25.90 4.31
CA ASN A 143 11.74 27.34 4.39
C ASN A 143 10.26 27.72 4.20
N SER A 144 9.42 26.79 3.74
CA SER A 144 7.98 27.03 3.55
C SER A 144 7.12 26.56 4.73
N LEU A 145 7.67 25.81 5.70
CA LEU A 145 6.90 25.16 6.78
C LEU A 145 6.06 26.11 7.66
N ASN A 146 6.46 27.37 7.78
CA ASN A 146 5.77 28.35 8.63
C ASN A 146 4.83 29.29 7.88
N THR A 147 4.83 29.25 6.55
CA THR A 147 4.03 30.15 5.71
C THR A 147 3.04 29.36 4.86
N ALA A 148 3.56 28.56 3.93
CA ALA A 148 2.80 27.77 2.98
C ALA A 148 3.57 26.48 2.69
N PRO A 149 3.48 25.45 3.57
CA PRO A 149 4.28 24.23 3.45
C PRO A 149 4.16 23.63 2.06
N LEU A 150 5.29 23.34 1.43
CA LEU A 150 5.37 22.76 0.09
C LEU A 150 5.67 21.27 0.21
N GLU A 151 4.91 20.44 -0.48
CA GLU A 151 5.14 19.01 -0.65
C GLU A 151 5.63 18.74 -2.07
N ILE A 152 6.62 17.86 -2.19
CA ILE A 152 7.08 17.35 -3.49
C ILE A 152 6.00 16.41 -4.02
N LYS A 153 5.42 16.75 -5.18
CA LYS A 153 4.39 15.96 -5.85
C LYS A 153 4.98 14.99 -6.85
N SER A 154 6.05 15.39 -7.53
CA SER A 154 6.71 14.54 -8.51
C SER A 154 8.18 14.91 -8.67
N VAL A 155 8.99 13.90 -8.96
CA VAL A 155 10.37 14.04 -9.41
C VAL A 155 10.51 13.20 -10.66
N ILE A 156 10.82 13.84 -11.79
CA ILE A 156 10.93 13.16 -13.07
C ILE A 156 12.31 13.41 -13.65
N SER A 157 13.04 12.33 -13.94
CA SER A 157 14.40 12.38 -14.50
C SER A 157 14.41 11.94 -15.95
N PHE A 158 14.96 12.76 -16.84
CA PHE A 158 15.11 12.50 -18.26
C PHE A 158 16.52 12.89 -18.73
N GLY A 159 17.43 11.92 -18.83
CA GLY A 159 18.78 12.15 -19.34
C GLY A 159 19.57 13.18 -18.52
N ASP A 160 19.80 14.34 -19.12
CA ASP A 160 20.52 15.51 -18.59
C ASP A 160 19.59 16.54 -17.93
N CYS A 161 18.35 16.16 -17.62
CA CYS A 161 17.34 17.04 -17.03
C CYS A 161 16.56 16.33 -15.92
N MET A 162 16.30 17.03 -14.82
CA MET A 162 15.36 16.61 -13.78
C MET A 162 14.34 17.72 -13.53
N LYS A 163 13.08 17.32 -13.35
CA LYS A 163 11.97 18.21 -13.01
C LYS A 163 11.40 17.82 -11.65
N VAL A 164 11.25 18.82 -10.79
CA VAL A 164 10.63 18.67 -9.47
C VAL A 164 9.42 19.56 -9.40
N GLU A 165 8.26 18.98 -9.11
CA GLU A 165 7.01 19.70 -8.88
C GLU A 165 6.71 19.73 -7.40
N LEU A 166 6.49 20.92 -6.84
CA LEU A 166 6.06 21.12 -5.47
C LEU A 166 4.74 21.87 -5.43
N ALA A 167 3.86 21.49 -4.52
CA ALA A 167 2.58 22.15 -4.30
C ALA A 167 2.27 22.28 -2.81
N ARG A 168 1.47 23.27 -2.45
CA ARG A 168 1.08 23.54 -1.06
C ARG A 168 0.38 22.33 -0.43
N SER A 169 0.74 22.03 0.81
CA SER A 169 0.23 20.91 1.60
C SER A 169 0.28 21.22 3.11
N GLY A 170 0.08 20.19 3.95
CA GLY A 170 0.35 20.27 5.38
C GLY A 170 1.82 20.05 5.72
N LYS A 171 2.23 20.47 6.92
CA LYS A 171 3.64 20.38 7.37
C LYS A 171 4.18 18.95 7.37
N LYS A 172 3.34 17.98 7.70
CA LYS A 172 3.74 16.58 7.78
C LYS A 172 3.96 16.01 6.38
N GLU A 173 3.00 16.22 5.49
CA GLU A 173 3.06 15.78 4.10
C GLU A 173 4.28 16.38 3.38
N ALA A 174 4.57 17.66 3.64
CA ALA A 174 5.75 18.34 3.17
C ALA A 174 7.06 17.62 3.57
N LEU A 175 7.23 17.33 4.86
CA LEU A 175 8.42 16.64 5.38
C LEU A 175 8.50 15.17 4.92
N ASP A 176 7.39 14.44 4.94
CA ASP A 176 7.31 13.04 4.52
C ASP A 176 7.67 12.90 3.02
N SER A 177 7.32 13.91 2.20
CA SER A 177 7.69 13.91 0.77
C SER A 177 9.20 14.01 0.53
N LEU A 178 9.96 14.72 1.39
CA LEU A 178 11.42 14.75 1.27
C LEU A 178 12.04 13.37 1.43
N VAL A 179 11.61 12.65 2.46
CA VAL A 179 12.08 11.29 2.74
C VAL A 179 11.70 10.37 1.58
N THR A 180 10.46 10.50 1.09
CA THR A 180 9.92 9.68 0.00
C THR A 180 10.71 9.83 -1.31
N PHE A 181 11.09 11.05 -1.70
CA PHE A 181 11.73 11.30 -3.00
C PHE A 181 13.26 11.36 -2.95
N PHE A 182 13.86 11.74 -1.81
CA PHE A 182 15.30 11.99 -1.72
C PHE A 182 15.97 11.39 -0.46
N GLY A 183 15.22 10.82 0.48
CA GLY A 183 15.73 10.39 1.79
C GLY A 183 15.57 8.89 2.08
N GLY A 184 15.48 8.04 1.05
CA GLY A 184 15.25 6.59 1.21
C GLY A 184 16.24 5.89 2.14
N MET A 185 17.48 6.40 2.23
CA MET A 185 18.54 5.85 3.08
C MET A 185 18.81 6.68 4.34
N ASP A 186 18.08 7.78 4.57
CA ASP A 186 18.34 8.72 5.66
C ASP A 186 18.15 8.06 7.04
N GLU A 187 16.99 7.42 7.26
CA GLU A 187 16.69 6.72 8.53
C GLU A 187 17.60 5.49 8.73
N VAL A 188 17.85 4.72 7.66
CA VAL A 188 18.73 3.55 7.70
C VAL A 188 20.15 3.96 8.09
N THR A 189 20.69 4.99 7.44
CA THR A 189 22.04 5.50 7.69
C THR A 189 22.16 6.05 9.12
N LYS A 190 21.17 6.83 9.57
CA LYS A 190 21.11 7.33 10.96
C LYS A 190 21.07 6.16 11.96
N THR A 191 20.26 5.15 11.69
CA THR A 191 20.13 3.96 12.54
C THR A 191 21.43 3.16 12.61
N ILE A 192 22.11 2.94 11.48
CA ILE A 192 23.40 2.24 11.43
C ILE A 192 24.47 3.03 12.18
N LYS A 193 24.58 4.33 11.92
CA LYS A 193 25.55 5.22 12.58
C LYS A 193 25.31 5.36 14.08
N SER A 194 24.06 5.23 14.55
CA SER A 194 23.73 5.32 15.98
C SER A 194 24.25 4.13 16.81
N ARG A 195 24.43 2.94 16.19
CA ARG A 195 24.85 1.70 16.86
C ARG A 195 25.79 0.88 15.96
N PRO A 196 26.97 1.39 15.61
CA PRO A 196 27.82 0.82 14.57
C PRO A 196 28.30 -0.60 14.90
N ASP A 197 28.66 -0.88 16.16
CA ASP A 197 29.17 -2.20 16.56
C ASP A 197 28.10 -3.29 16.46
N PHE A 198 26.85 -2.97 16.83
CA PHE A 198 25.72 -3.87 16.70
C PHE A 198 25.49 -4.24 15.23
N TRP A 199 25.33 -3.23 14.37
CA TRP A 199 25.04 -3.46 12.95
C TRP A 199 26.19 -4.14 12.23
N ARG A 200 27.45 -3.78 12.53
CA ARG A 200 28.63 -4.48 11.99
C ARG A 200 28.61 -5.96 12.36
N SER A 201 28.30 -6.29 13.61
CA SER A 201 28.20 -7.69 14.06
C SER A 201 27.09 -8.43 13.32
N ILE A 202 25.89 -7.84 13.17
CA ILE A 202 24.77 -8.47 12.45
C ILE A 202 25.11 -8.71 10.99
N VAL A 203 25.59 -7.69 10.28
CA VAL A 203 25.98 -7.78 8.86
C VAL A 203 27.05 -8.84 8.65
N ASN A 204 28.10 -8.84 9.48
CA ASN A 204 29.18 -9.83 9.37
C ASN A 204 28.67 -11.27 9.58
N ARG A 205 27.74 -11.50 10.51
CA ARG A 205 27.15 -12.83 10.73
C ARG A 205 26.37 -13.30 9.50
N HIS A 206 25.54 -12.43 8.92
CA HIS A 206 24.83 -12.74 7.67
C HIS A 206 25.82 -13.07 6.54
N LEU A 207 26.86 -12.25 6.35
CA LEU A 207 27.90 -12.48 5.33
C LEU A 207 28.62 -13.83 5.52
N LEU A 208 29.07 -14.13 6.74
CA LEU A 208 29.76 -15.39 7.06
C LEU A 208 28.87 -16.63 6.84
N SER A 209 27.56 -16.47 7.00
CA SER A 209 26.58 -17.53 6.75
C SER A 209 26.14 -17.64 5.28
N ASN A 210 26.69 -16.83 4.38
CA ASN A 210 26.19 -16.66 3.01
C ASN A 210 24.67 -16.40 2.98
N TYR A 211 24.20 -15.51 3.87
CA TYR A 211 22.79 -15.16 4.06
C TYR A 211 21.86 -16.35 4.35
N SER A 212 22.39 -17.40 4.98
CA SER A 212 21.64 -18.58 5.45
C SER A 212 21.09 -18.43 6.88
N MET A 213 21.14 -17.22 7.45
CA MET A 213 20.54 -16.91 8.76
C MET A 213 19.13 -16.37 8.60
N VAL A 214 18.23 -16.81 9.48
CA VAL A 214 16.86 -16.31 9.61
C VAL A 214 16.81 -15.23 10.69
N THR A 215 16.19 -14.09 10.39
CA THR A 215 16.05 -12.94 11.30
C THR A 215 14.58 -12.67 11.56
N VAL A 216 14.09 -13.05 12.74
CA VAL A 216 12.67 -12.94 13.13
C VAL A 216 12.51 -12.15 14.43
N HIS A 217 11.30 -11.65 14.65
CA HIS A 217 10.94 -11.00 15.91
C HIS A 217 11.05 -11.99 17.09
N ARG A 218 11.37 -11.48 18.29
CA ARG A 218 11.55 -12.32 19.49
C ARG A 218 10.32 -13.19 19.78
N ASN A 219 9.12 -12.61 19.73
CA ASN A 219 7.87 -13.35 19.99
C ASN A 219 7.66 -14.50 18.99
N TYR A 220 8.01 -14.28 17.71
CA TYR A 220 7.94 -15.33 16.70
C TYR A 220 8.88 -16.49 17.05
N PHE A 221 10.09 -16.17 17.50
CA PHE A 221 11.05 -17.18 17.96
C PHE A 221 10.60 -17.90 19.23
N GLU A 222 9.99 -17.18 20.19
CA GLU A 222 9.43 -17.76 21.42
C GLU A 222 8.29 -18.75 21.12
N ASP A 223 7.39 -18.40 20.20
CA ASP A 223 6.31 -19.31 19.77
C ASP A 223 6.88 -20.59 19.13
N LEU A 224 7.92 -20.45 18.29
CA LEU A 224 8.58 -21.62 17.71
C LEU A 224 9.21 -22.53 18.77
N LEU A 225 9.83 -21.95 19.82
CA LEU A 225 10.41 -22.70 20.93
C LEU A 225 9.35 -23.40 21.80
N ALA A 226 8.18 -22.78 21.94
CA ALA A 226 7.03 -23.35 22.65
C ALA A 226 6.26 -24.41 21.83
N ASP A 227 6.73 -24.74 20.63
CA ASP A 227 6.05 -25.58 19.64
C ASP A 227 4.67 -25.05 19.20
N ASN A 228 4.41 -23.77 19.43
CA ASN A 228 3.24 -23.09 18.92
C ASN A 228 3.44 -22.74 17.43
N ILE A 229 2.35 -22.40 16.77
CA ILE A 229 2.35 -21.79 15.44
C ILE A 229 2.32 -20.29 15.69
N PRO A 230 3.36 -19.53 15.31
CA PRO A 230 3.33 -18.07 15.42
C PRO A 230 2.07 -17.51 14.77
N LEU A 231 1.21 -16.88 15.58
CA LEU A 231 -0.05 -16.30 15.14
C LEU A 231 0.17 -14.82 14.85
N GLY A 232 0.12 -14.48 13.58
CA GLY A 232 0.34 -13.11 13.14
C GLY A 232 1.81 -12.72 13.21
N GLU A 233 2.29 -12.15 12.13
CA GLU A 233 3.64 -11.63 12.11
C GLU A 233 3.57 -10.17 12.54
N ILE A 234 4.01 -9.88 13.77
CA ILE A 234 4.02 -8.52 14.34
C ILE A 234 4.65 -7.52 13.35
N THR A 235 5.67 -7.97 12.61
CA THR A 235 6.30 -7.22 11.54
C THR A 235 5.30 -6.81 10.45
N ILE A 236 4.44 -7.72 9.98
CA ILE A 236 3.40 -7.44 8.98
C ILE A 236 2.41 -6.40 9.49
N GLU A 237 1.89 -6.54 10.71
CA GLU A 237 0.95 -5.55 11.28
C GLU A 237 1.60 -4.17 11.47
N THR A 238 2.88 -4.16 11.88
CA THR A 238 3.65 -2.93 12.06
C THR A 238 3.86 -2.22 10.72
N LEU A 239 4.20 -2.96 9.65
CA LEU A 239 4.35 -2.41 8.31
C LEU A 239 3.02 -1.91 7.74
N ALA A 240 1.93 -2.67 7.90
CA ALA A 240 0.60 -2.32 7.42
C ALA A 240 -0.09 -1.21 8.23
N LYS A 241 0.42 -0.93 9.44
CA LYS A 241 -0.16 0.00 10.43
C LYS A 241 -1.62 -0.30 10.77
N ARG A 242 -2.03 -1.57 10.64
CA ARG A 242 -3.39 -2.04 10.92
C ARG A 242 -3.37 -3.54 11.28
N PRO A 243 -4.39 -4.05 11.99
CA PRO A 243 -4.51 -5.46 12.32
C PRO A 243 -4.57 -6.35 11.07
N ILE A 244 -4.09 -7.60 11.16
CA ILE A 244 -4.10 -8.54 10.03
C ILE A 244 -5.48 -8.68 9.38
N GLN A 245 -6.58 -8.64 10.14
CA GLN A 245 -7.93 -8.79 9.62
C GLN A 245 -8.38 -7.63 8.71
N GLU A 246 -7.72 -6.48 8.81
CA GLU A 246 -8.06 -5.26 8.06
C GLU A 246 -7.17 -5.05 6.81
N ILE A 247 -6.19 -5.93 6.60
CA ILE A 247 -5.27 -5.84 5.46
C ILE A 247 -5.93 -6.46 4.22
N PRO A 248 -6.09 -5.73 3.11
CA PRO A 248 -6.58 -6.31 1.86
C PRO A 248 -5.67 -7.45 1.36
N LEU A 249 -6.23 -8.55 0.85
CA LEU A 249 -5.44 -9.72 0.42
C LEU A 249 -4.26 -9.37 -0.49
N LYS A 250 -4.45 -8.48 -1.47
CA LYS A 250 -3.37 -8.08 -2.39
C LYS A 250 -2.21 -7.42 -1.65
N GLU A 251 -2.51 -6.58 -0.66
CA GLU A 251 -1.50 -5.95 0.20
C GLU A 251 -0.86 -6.99 1.12
N MET A 252 -1.66 -7.88 1.71
CA MET A 252 -1.20 -8.97 2.57
C MET A 252 -0.18 -9.88 1.88
N LEU A 253 -0.44 -10.28 0.63
CA LEU A 253 0.48 -11.12 -0.13
C LEU A 253 1.81 -10.41 -0.40
N LEU A 254 1.79 -9.11 -0.69
CA LEU A 254 3.00 -8.31 -0.87
C LEU A 254 3.80 -8.18 0.43
N LEU A 255 3.12 -7.98 1.57
CA LEU A 255 3.75 -7.92 2.88
C LEU A 255 4.35 -9.27 3.29
N ILE A 256 3.68 -10.40 3.01
CA ILE A 256 4.26 -11.74 3.22
C ILE A 256 5.54 -11.88 2.40
N LYS A 257 5.51 -11.48 1.11
CA LYS A 257 6.71 -11.51 0.27
C LYS A 257 7.83 -10.67 0.87
N GLU A 258 7.57 -9.41 1.21
CA GLU A 258 8.55 -8.49 1.77
C GLU A 258 9.17 -9.04 3.06
N VAL A 259 8.32 -9.43 4.01
CA VAL A 259 8.77 -9.86 5.35
C VAL A 259 9.50 -11.21 5.28
N TYR A 260 8.95 -12.21 4.58
CA TYR A 260 9.57 -13.54 4.57
C TYR A 260 10.89 -13.58 3.79
N GLU A 261 11.01 -12.79 2.71
CA GLU A 261 12.28 -12.65 1.96
C GLU A 261 13.32 -11.86 2.78
N ALA A 262 12.92 -10.74 3.39
CA ALA A 262 13.83 -9.92 4.22
C ALA A 262 14.30 -10.66 5.48
N ALA A 263 13.40 -11.41 6.12
CA ALA A 263 13.71 -12.26 7.27
C ALA A 263 14.49 -13.53 6.89
N ARG A 264 14.64 -13.82 5.59
CA ARG A 264 15.26 -15.05 5.05
C ARG A 264 14.57 -16.33 5.55
N VAL A 265 13.30 -16.24 5.95
CA VAL A 265 12.47 -17.42 6.25
C VAL A 265 12.23 -18.22 4.99
N VAL A 266 12.20 -17.58 3.82
CA VAL A 266 12.23 -18.24 2.52
C VAL A 266 13.20 -17.51 1.60
N ASP A 267 13.64 -18.17 0.53
CA ASP A 267 14.61 -17.59 -0.40
C ASP A 267 13.95 -16.63 -1.39
N ARG A 268 12.73 -16.97 -1.85
CA ARG A 268 11.96 -16.18 -2.80
C ARG A 268 10.47 -16.47 -2.68
N VAL A 269 9.64 -15.46 -2.91
CA VAL A 269 8.19 -15.53 -3.00
C VAL A 269 7.75 -14.96 -4.35
N GLU A 270 6.96 -15.73 -5.08
CA GLU A 270 6.29 -15.33 -6.32
C GLU A 270 4.78 -15.29 -6.09
N ILE A 271 4.12 -14.27 -6.64
CA ILE A 271 2.68 -14.05 -6.51
C ILE A 271 2.09 -14.01 -7.92
N GLU A 272 1.22 -14.96 -8.23
CA GLU A 272 0.55 -15.09 -9.53
C GLU A 272 -0.97 -15.14 -9.35
N LYS A 273 -1.64 -13.99 -9.52
CA LYS A 273 -3.10 -13.86 -9.35
C LYS A 273 -3.59 -14.42 -8.01
N ASP A 274 -4.05 -15.66 -8.01
CA ASP A 274 -4.63 -16.41 -6.90
C ASP A 274 -3.64 -17.40 -6.27
N LYS A 275 -2.35 -17.34 -6.63
CA LYS A 275 -1.32 -18.26 -6.14
C LYS A 275 -0.16 -17.52 -5.52
N ILE A 276 0.40 -18.11 -4.48
CA ILE A 276 1.67 -17.71 -3.88
C ILE A 276 2.58 -18.93 -3.85
N ILE A 277 3.80 -18.76 -4.37
CA ILE A 277 4.81 -19.81 -4.47
C ILE A 277 6.01 -19.35 -3.68
N LEU A 278 6.38 -20.11 -2.65
CA LEU A 278 7.54 -19.84 -1.81
C LEU A 278 8.64 -20.85 -2.11
N PHE A 279 9.81 -20.37 -2.49
CA PHE A 279 11.00 -21.17 -2.72
C PHE A 279 11.87 -21.17 -1.47
N HIS A 280 12.35 -22.34 -1.07
CA HIS A 280 13.19 -22.47 0.11
C HIS A 280 14.24 -23.58 -0.04
N ASN A 281 15.29 -23.51 0.76
CA ASN A 281 16.36 -24.52 0.81
C ASN A 281 16.32 -25.43 2.07
N TYR A 282 15.21 -25.44 2.82
CA TYR A 282 15.05 -26.36 3.95
C TYR A 282 15.08 -27.83 3.54
N ARG A 283 15.78 -28.65 4.33
CA ARG A 283 15.91 -30.10 4.12
C ARG A 283 15.03 -30.93 5.06
N ASN A 284 14.66 -30.35 6.20
CA ASN A 284 13.83 -31.02 7.20
C ASN A 284 12.36 -30.90 6.79
N LYS A 285 11.68 -32.03 6.60
CA LYS A 285 10.26 -32.08 6.20
C LYS A 285 9.32 -31.46 7.23
N ASP A 286 9.59 -31.67 8.52
CA ASP A 286 8.77 -31.10 9.60
C ASP A 286 8.88 -29.58 9.61
N ALA A 287 10.06 -29.02 9.31
CA ALA A 287 10.24 -27.58 9.15
C ALA A 287 9.44 -27.04 7.96
N ILE A 288 9.47 -27.73 6.81
CA ILE A 288 8.69 -27.35 5.62
C ILE A 288 7.19 -27.36 5.94
N GLU A 289 6.72 -28.40 6.60
CA GLU A 289 5.31 -28.53 7.00
C GLU A 289 4.91 -27.47 8.04
N LYS A 290 5.80 -27.11 8.97
CA LYS A 290 5.55 -26.05 9.96
C LYS A 290 5.47 -24.68 9.29
N ILE A 291 6.38 -24.34 8.37
CA ILE A 291 6.32 -23.10 7.58
C ILE A 291 5.01 -23.03 6.78
N LYS A 292 4.65 -24.14 6.11
CA LYS A 292 3.39 -24.24 5.38
C LYS A 292 2.19 -23.94 6.29
N LYS A 293 2.17 -24.53 7.49
CA LYS A 293 1.09 -24.32 8.46
C LYS A 293 1.02 -22.87 8.96
N ILE A 294 2.17 -22.25 9.25
CA ILE A 294 2.26 -20.85 9.66
C ILE A 294 1.63 -19.93 8.62
N LEU A 295 1.97 -20.11 7.35
CA LEU A 295 1.43 -19.29 6.25
C LEU A 295 -0.08 -19.48 6.05
N ILE A 296 -0.56 -20.72 6.11
CA ILE A 296 -2.01 -21.00 6.04
C ILE A 296 -2.72 -20.29 7.18
N THR A 297 -2.27 -20.47 8.42
CA THR A 297 -2.91 -19.87 9.59
C THR A 297 -2.86 -18.34 9.55
N LEU A 298 -1.78 -17.76 9.01
CA LEU A 298 -1.66 -16.32 8.80
C LEU A 298 -2.71 -15.80 7.79
N LEU A 299 -2.87 -16.49 6.66
CA LEU A 299 -3.86 -16.14 5.63
C LEU A 299 -5.30 -16.36 6.11
N GLU A 300 -5.53 -17.42 6.89
CA GLU A 300 -6.81 -17.68 7.55
C GLU A 300 -7.15 -16.58 8.57
N ALA A 301 -6.16 -16.11 9.33
CA ALA A 301 -6.33 -14.98 10.25
C ALA A 301 -6.62 -13.67 9.51
N ASN A 302 -6.15 -13.51 8.28
CA ASN A 302 -6.51 -12.42 7.36
C ASN A 302 -7.92 -12.59 6.76
N GLY A 303 -8.57 -13.73 6.96
CA GLY A 303 -9.92 -14.03 6.48
C GLY A 303 -9.97 -14.79 5.14
N HIS A 304 -8.84 -15.26 4.64
CA HIS A 304 -8.74 -15.92 3.34
C HIS A 304 -8.31 -17.39 3.46
N LEU A 305 -8.99 -18.25 2.72
CA LEU A 305 -8.71 -19.69 2.72
C LEU A 305 -7.77 -20.04 1.57
N PHE A 306 -6.76 -20.87 1.84
CA PHE A 306 -5.79 -21.32 0.85
C PHE A 306 -5.59 -22.83 0.93
N ASP A 307 -5.48 -23.46 -0.24
CA ASP A 307 -4.96 -24.80 -0.40
C ASP A 307 -3.44 -24.78 -0.45
N ALA A 308 -2.78 -25.70 0.26
CA ALA A 308 -1.33 -25.75 0.29
C ALA A 308 -0.77 -27.10 -0.19
N LYS A 309 0.25 -27.04 -1.04
CA LYS A 309 1.06 -28.20 -1.45
C LYS A 309 2.52 -27.87 -1.24
N SER A 310 3.26 -28.79 -0.65
CA SER A 310 4.71 -28.68 -0.42
C SER A 310 5.45 -29.73 -1.24
N THR A 311 6.62 -29.35 -1.75
CA THR A 311 7.63 -30.26 -2.26
C THR A 311 8.94 -30.05 -1.49
N CYS A 312 10.05 -30.63 -1.96
CA CYS A 312 11.34 -30.51 -1.31
C CYS A 312 11.92 -29.08 -1.30
N ASN A 313 11.50 -28.21 -2.23
CA ASN A 313 12.09 -26.88 -2.44
C ASN A 313 11.06 -25.77 -2.68
N MET A 314 9.77 -26.09 -2.60
CA MET A 314 8.71 -25.09 -2.74
C MET A 314 7.47 -25.40 -1.90
N ILE A 315 6.81 -24.34 -1.47
CA ILE A 315 5.46 -24.38 -0.90
C ILE A 315 4.57 -23.55 -1.83
N MET A 316 3.55 -24.18 -2.40
CA MET A 316 2.56 -23.53 -3.26
C MET A 316 1.25 -23.42 -2.49
N LEU A 317 0.77 -22.19 -2.31
CA LEU A 317 -0.56 -21.90 -1.79
C LEU A 317 -1.44 -21.40 -2.93
N THR A 318 -2.65 -21.94 -3.04
CA THR A 318 -3.66 -21.55 -4.03
C THR A 318 -4.87 -21.02 -3.28
N HIS A 319 -5.24 -19.77 -3.54
CA HIS A 319 -6.39 -19.12 -2.94
C HIS A 319 -7.64 -19.93 -3.30
N ARG A 320 -8.38 -20.33 -2.27
CA ARG A 320 -9.74 -20.81 -2.44
C ARG A 320 -10.59 -19.54 -2.52
N PRO A 321 -11.22 -19.24 -3.66
CA PRO A 321 -12.09 -18.08 -3.74
C PRO A 321 -13.13 -18.18 -2.65
N ASP A 322 -13.05 -17.23 -1.72
CA ASP A 322 -13.95 -17.15 -0.57
C ASP A 322 -15.39 -17.17 -1.09
N VAL A 323 -16.26 -17.93 -0.41
CA VAL A 323 -17.70 -17.88 -0.67
C VAL A 323 -18.16 -16.43 -0.63
N GLY A 324 -17.57 -15.59 0.24
CA GLY A 324 -17.80 -14.13 0.30
C GLY A 324 -17.47 -13.35 -0.98
N ILE A 325 -16.42 -13.70 -1.72
CA ILE A 325 -16.02 -13.03 -2.98
C ILE A 325 -16.96 -13.47 -4.11
N LYS A 326 -17.25 -14.77 -4.24
CA LYS A 326 -18.32 -15.24 -5.14
C LYS A 326 -19.65 -14.58 -4.81
N VAL A 327 -19.95 -14.38 -3.52
CA VAL A 327 -21.17 -13.71 -3.07
C VAL A 327 -21.17 -12.23 -3.43
N ASN A 328 -20.04 -11.53 -3.36
CA ASN A 328 -19.96 -10.12 -3.75
C ASN A 328 -20.00 -9.95 -5.28
N GLU A 329 -19.35 -10.83 -6.05
CA GLU A 329 -19.48 -10.90 -7.50
C GLU A 329 -20.92 -11.22 -7.93
N ILE A 330 -21.57 -12.17 -7.25
CA ILE A 330 -22.99 -12.46 -7.42
C ILE A 330 -23.79 -11.20 -7.11
N VAL A 331 -23.56 -10.55 -5.96
CA VAL A 331 -24.24 -9.32 -5.51
C VAL A 331 -24.05 -8.13 -6.46
N ASP A 332 -22.89 -8.02 -7.08
CA ASP A 332 -22.64 -6.97 -8.08
C ASP A 332 -23.27 -7.31 -9.43
N THR A 333 -23.43 -8.60 -9.75
CA THR A 333 -24.20 -9.09 -10.91
C THR A 333 -25.72 -8.94 -10.70
N LEU A 334 -26.21 -8.97 -9.45
CA LEU A 334 -27.62 -8.72 -9.09
C LEU A 334 -28.12 -7.33 -9.51
N LYS A 335 -27.22 -6.35 -9.62
CA LYS A 335 -27.58 -4.94 -9.80
C LYS A 335 -28.00 -4.57 -11.23
N THR A 336 -27.86 -5.46 -12.21
CA THR A 336 -27.84 -5.11 -13.64
C THR A 336 -28.98 -5.68 -14.50
N SER A 337 -30.24 -5.77 -14.02
CA SER A 337 -31.37 -6.10 -14.92
C SER A 337 -32.74 -5.48 -14.57
N ASN A 338 -33.72 -5.75 -15.45
CA ASN A 338 -35.05 -5.16 -15.50
C ASN A 338 -36.16 -5.91 -14.73
N ASN A 339 -35.91 -7.05 -14.06
CA ASN A 339 -36.83 -7.65 -13.07
C ASN A 339 -36.00 -8.31 -11.97
N ARG A 340 -35.87 -7.65 -10.81
CA ARG A 340 -34.78 -7.86 -9.86
C ARG A 340 -35.04 -9.05 -8.94
N MET A 341 -36.25 -9.18 -8.40
CA MET A 341 -36.60 -10.31 -7.52
C MET A 341 -36.53 -11.68 -8.21
N ASP A 342 -36.94 -11.79 -9.47
CA ASP A 342 -36.83 -13.04 -10.23
C ASP A 342 -35.37 -13.45 -10.50
N GLN A 343 -34.48 -12.47 -10.62
CA GLN A 343 -33.06 -12.74 -10.74
C GLN A 343 -32.42 -13.17 -9.44
N GLU A 344 -32.76 -12.54 -8.33
CA GLU A 344 -32.33 -12.98 -6.99
C GLU A 344 -32.64 -14.46 -6.78
N LEU A 345 -33.84 -14.86 -7.20
CA LEU A 345 -34.35 -16.20 -7.02
C LEU A 345 -33.67 -17.23 -7.95
N LEU A 346 -33.42 -16.88 -9.22
CA LEU A 346 -32.69 -17.72 -10.18
C LEU A 346 -31.22 -17.90 -9.79
N MET A 347 -30.60 -16.84 -9.26
CA MET A 347 -29.21 -16.84 -8.78
C MET A 347 -29.05 -17.69 -7.51
N PHE A 348 -30.00 -17.57 -6.56
CA PHE A 348 -30.06 -18.44 -5.39
C PHE A 348 -30.18 -19.92 -5.77
N MET A 349 -31.05 -20.26 -6.73
CA MET A 349 -31.18 -21.65 -7.21
C MET A 349 -29.90 -22.18 -7.86
N THR A 350 -29.23 -21.38 -8.69
CA THR A 350 -28.00 -21.78 -9.40
C THR A 350 -26.87 -22.10 -8.41
N PHE A 351 -26.75 -21.29 -7.35
CA PHE A 351 -25.78 -21.52 -6.29
C PHE A 351 -26.09 -22.77 -5.44
N LEU A 352 -27.34 -22.95 -5.01
CA LEU A 352 -27.74 -24.14 -4.24
C LEU A 352 -27.48 -25.45 -5.00
N ARG A 353 -27.57 -25.43 -6.33
CA ARG A 353 -27.17 -26.59 -7.16
C ARG A 353 -25.67 -26.84 -7.11
N GLY A 354 -24.82 -25.81 -7.10
CA GLY A 354 -23.36 -25.92 -7.01
C GLY A 354 -22.82 -26.36 -5.65
N LEU A 355 -23.59 -26.19 -4.56
CA LEU A 355 -23.22 -26.67 -3.23
C LEU A 355 -23.21 -28.20 -3.10
N LYS A 356 -23.90 -28.92 -4.00
CA LYS A 356 -24.03 -30.39 -3.96
C LYS A 356 -22.71 -31.13 -4.15
N ASP A 357 -21.72 -30.48 -4.76
CA ASP A 357 -20.46 -31.10 -5.19
C ASP A 357 -19.26 -30.75 -4.29
N ILE A 358 -19.47 -30.09 -3.15
CA ILE A 358 -18.38 -29.57 -2.29
C ILE A 358 -18.40 -30.27 -0.91
N PRO A 359 -17.34 -31.01 -0.54
CA PRO A 359 -17.22 -31.56 0.81
C PRO A 359 -16.76 -30.48 1.83
N ASP A 360 -17.36 -30.55 3.03
CA ASP A 360 -17.04 -29.84 4.28
C ASP A 360 -17.24 -28.31 4.34
N ILE A 361 -18.38 -27.85 4.89
CA ILE A 361 -18.56 -26.44 5.32
C ILE A 361 -19.58 -26.30 6.49
N PRO A 362 -19.18 -25.76 7.66
CA PRO A 362 -20.16 -25.07 8.53
C PRO A 362 -19.59 -23.82 9.23
N LEU A 363 -19.88 -22.64 8.68
CA LEU A 363 -20.02 -21.32 9.34
C LEU A 363 -20.40 -20.25 8.27
N SER A 364 -19.79 -20.34 7.08
CA SER A 364 -20.05 -19.46 5.95
C SER A 364 -21.46 -19.61 5.35
N LEU A 365 -22.05 -20.82 5.35
CA LEU A 365 -23.43 -21.05 4.90
C LEU A 365 -24.47 -20.34 5.77
N THR A 366 -24.19 -20.14 7.06
CA THR A 366 -25.07 -19.42 7.99
C THR A 366 -25.12 -17.93 7.66
N ALA A 367 -23.96 -17.31 7.54
CA ALA A 367 -23.86 -15.90 7.16
C ALA A 367 -24.43 -15.65 5.77
N LEU A 368 -24.18 -16.58 4.84
CA LEU A 368 -24.67 -16.50 3.47
C LEU A 368 -26.19 -16.59 3.38
N GLY A 369 -26.79 -17.63 3.95
CA GLY A 369 -28.25 -17.77 3.96
C GLY A 369 -28.88 -16.47 4.46
N ARG A 370 -28.40 -15.95 5.59
CA ARG A 370 -28.90 -14.68 6.16
C ARG A 370 -28.75 -13.48 5.23
N LYS A 371 -27.64 -13.35 4.50
CA LYS A 371 -27.40 -12.26 3.54
C LYS A 371 -28.37 -12.33 2.35
N ILE A 372 -28.62 -13.54 1.82
CA ILE A 372 -29.58 -13.77 0.73
C ILE A 372 -31.01 -13.46 1.18
N GLY A 373 -31.39 -13.94 2.36
CA GLY A 373 -32.70 -13.65 2.94
C GLY A 373 -32.95 -12.15 3.10
N ARG A 374 -31.92 -11.41 3.53
CA ARG A 374 -31.98 -9.94 3.62
C ARG A 374 -32.15 -9.29 2.25
N ALA A 375 -31.34 -9.68 1.25
CA ALA A 375 -31.40 -9.11 -0.09
C ALA A 375 -32.77 -9.33 -0.76
N LEU A 376 -33.33 -10.53 -0.63
CA LEU A 376 -34.68 -10.85 -1.12
C LEU A 376 -35.75 -9.91 -0.54
N MET A 377 -35.68 -9.64 0.76
CA MET A 377 -36.63 -8.71 1.40
C MET A 377 -36.38 -7.26 0.99
N GLN A 378 -35.13 -6.84 0.84
CA GLN A 378 -34.77 -5.49 0.39
C GLN A 378 -35.33 -5.18 -1.00
N GLU A 379 -35.15 -6.10 -1.96
CA GLU A 379 -35.67 -5.91 -3.31
C GLU A 379 -37.21 -6.00 -3.33
N TYR A 380 -37.81 -6.92 -2.56
CA TYR A 380 -39.27 -7.00 -2.44
C TYR A 380 -39.88 -5.72 -1.84
N GLU A 381 -39.25 -5.17 -0.79
CA GLU A 381 -39.64 -3.90 -0.16
C GLU A 381 -39.64 -2.75 -1.16
N LYS A 382 -38.57 -2.68 -1.96
CA LYS A 382 -38.38 -1.65 -2.98
C LYS A 382 -39.37 -1.79 -4.15
N GLU A 383 -39.59 -2.99 -4.64
CA GLU A 383 -40.51 -3.27 -5.75
C GLU A 383 -41.97 -2.99 -5.38
N ASN A 384 -42.35 -3.24 -4.12
CA ASN A 384 -43.74 -3.11 -3.65
C ASN A 384 -44.00 -1.85 -2.82
N GLY A 385 -43.02 -0.95 -2.68
CA GLY A 385 -43.16 0.32 -1.96
C GLY A 385 -43.52 0.16 -0.48
N ILE A 386 -43.00 -0.88 0.17
CA ILE A 386 -43.32 -1.21 1.57
C ILE A 386 -42.60 -0.22 2.49
N LYS A 387 -43.36 0.49 3.33
CA LYS A 387 -42.83 1.46 4.31
C LYS A 387 -42.53 0.86 5.69
N GLY A 388 -43.01 -0.36 5.92
CA GLY A 388 -42.81 -1.11 7.15
C GLY A 388 -43.39 -2.51 6.99
N TRP A 389 -42.74 -3.49 7.61
CA TRP A 389 -43.15 -4.88 7.55
C TRP A 389 -44.18 -5.22 8.62
N ASP A 390 -45.22 -5.93 8.21
CA ASP A 390 -46.18 -6.63 9.07
C ASP A 390 -46.24 -8.12 8.68
N LEU A 391 -46.97 -8.92 9.46
CA LEU A 391 -47.05 -10.36 9.22
C LEU A 391 -47.70 -10.70 7.87
N ASP A 392 -48.63 -9.89 7.38
CA ASP A 392 -49.33 -10.14 6.12
C ASP A 392 -48.45 -9.84 4.91
N THR A 393 -47.72 -8.72 4.92
CA THR A 393 -46.74 -8.35 3.89
C THR A 393 -45.56 -9.33 3.86
N PHE A 394 -45.08 -9.77 5.02
CA PHE A 394 -44.04 -10.81 5.11
C PHE A 394 -44.51 -12.17 4.60
N LYS A 395 -45.74 -12.57 4.95
CA LYS A 395 -46.38 -13.79 4.44
C LYS A 395 -46.50 -13.73 2.92
N ASN A 396 -47.03 -12.64 2.36
CA ASN A 396 -47.20 -12.47 0.92
C ASN A 396 -45.86 -12.56 0.17
N ALA A 397 -44.80 -11.93 0.71
CA ALA A 397 -43.45 -12.01 0.13
C ALA A 397 -42.95 -13.47 0.06
N PHE A 398 -43.13 -14.23 1.14
CA PHE A 398 -42.70 -15.62 1.17
C PHE A 398 -43.59 -16.57 0.37
N GLU A 399 -44.89 -16.30 0.24
CA GLU A 399 -45.76 -17.07 -0.65
C GLU A 399 -45.31 -16.95 -2.10
N ILE A 400 -44.90 -15.75 -2.54
CA ILE A 400 -44.34 -15.51 -3.86
C ILE A 400 -42.99 -16.24 -4.01
N ILE A 401 -42.09 -16.11 -3.03
CA ILE A 401 -40.79 -16.80 -3.04
C ILE A 401 -41.01 -18.32 -3.12
N ASN A 402 -41.85 -18.90 -2.26
CA ASN A 402 -42.10 -20.33 -2.21
C ASN A 402 -42.75 -20.86 -3.48
N SER A 403 -43.69 -20.12 -4.06
CA SER A 403 -44.31 -20.47 -5.34
C SER A 403 -43.26 -20.59 -6.44
N LYS A 404 -42.37 -19.59 -6.58
CA LYS A 404 -41.30 -19.60 -7.58
C LYS A 404 -40.22 -20.66 -7.28
N LEU A 405 -40.02 -20.99 -6.00
CA LEU A 405 -39.10 -22.03 -5.55
C LEU A 405 -39.70 -23.45 -5.59
N HIS A 406 -40.97 -23.59 -6.02
CA HIS A 406 -41.73 -24.84 -5.96
C HIS A 406 -41.68 -25.49 -4.56
N VAL A 407 -41.79 -24.67 -3.51
CA VAL A 407 -41.88 -25.10 -2.11
C VAL A 407 -43.35 -25.14 -1.72
N GLU A 408 -43.82 -26.31 -1.28
CA GLU A 408 -45.18 -26.47 -0.76
C GLU A 408 -45.20 -26.04 0.70
N SER A 409 -45.80 -24.88 0.96
CA SER A 409 -45.85 -24.27 2.29
C SER A 409 -47.25 -23.82 2.69
N GLU A 410 -47.50 -23.75 3.98
CA GLU A 410 -48.76 -23.33 4.58
C GLU A 410 -48.51 -22.37 5.75
N TRP A 411 -49.33 -21.32 5.83
CA TRP A 411 -49.29 -20.33 6.90
C TRP A 411 -50.59 -20.41 7.72
N LYS A 412 -50.49 -20.52 9.04
CA LYS A 412 -51.66 -20.54 9.96
C LYS A 412 -51.47 -19.57 11.11
N LEU A 413 -52.53 -18.86 11.47
CA LEU A 413 -52.56 -18.07 12.70
C LEU A 413 -52.88 -19.01 13.87
N GLU A 414 -52.00 -19.08 14.86
CA GLU A 414 -52.22 -19.80 16.12
C GLU A 414 -52.12 -18.82 17.30
N GLY A 415 -53.26 -18.27 17.70
CA GLY A 415 -53.31 -17.23 18.73
C GLY A 415 -52.60 -15.95 18.28
N LYS A 416 -51.52 -15.57 18.97
CA LYS A 416 -50.66 -14.43 18.59
C LYS A 416 -49.45 -14.81 17.72
N ASN A 417 -49.33 -16.09 17.37
CA ASN A 417 -48.20 -16.61 16.60
C ASN A 417 -48.62 -16.88 15.15
N LEU A 418 -47.70 -16.67 14.23
CA LEU A 418 -47.85 -17.09 12.84
C LEU A 418 -47.02 -18.36 12.61
N LEU A 419 -47.72 -19.47 12.36
CA LEU A 419 -47.11 -20.76 12.10
C LEU A 419 -46.83 -20.92 10.61
N TYR A 420 -45.57 -21.18 10.27
CA TYR A 420 -45.10 -21.47 8.92
C TYR A 420 -44.71 -22.94 8.82
N THR A 421 -45.36 -23.67 7.93
CA THR A 421 -45.13 -25.11 7.71
C THR A 421 -44.70 -25.36 6.28
N VAL A 422 -43.55 -26.00 6.08
CA VAL A 422 -43.08 -26.48 4.79
C VAL A 422 -43.30 -27.98 4.71
N ARG A 423 -44.23 -28.39 3.84
CA ARG A 423 -44.61 -29.79 3.62
C ARG A 423 -43.70 -30.47 2.61
N LYS A 424 -43.22 -29.72 1.61
CA LYS A 424 -42.30 -30.22 0.57
C LYS A 424 -41.34 -29.13 0.13
N CYS A 425 -40.05 -29.43 0.09
CA CYS A 425 -39.00 -28.50 -0.35
C CYS A 425 -38.19 -29.11 -1.49
N ASN A 426 -38.67 -28.94 -2.72
CA ASN A 426 -38.05 -29.53 -3.92
C ASN A 426 -36.60 -29.07 -4.18
N ILE A 427 -36.15 -28.03 -3.48
CA ILE A 427 -34.76 -27.55 -3.53
C ILE A 427 -33.85 -28.45 -2.68
N ALA A 428 -34.29 -28.80 -1.46
CA ALA A 428 -33.53 -29.63 -0.53
C ALA A 428 -33.74 -31.13 -0.78
N THR A 429 -34.78 -31.50 -1.52
CA THR A 429 -35.11 -32.89 -1.89
C THR A 429 -35.18 -33.04 -3.41
N GLU A 430 -34.22 -33.76 -3.99
CA GLU A 430 -34.22 -34.13 -5.42
C GLU A 430 -34.29 -35.66 -5.55
N GLY A 431 -35.40 -36.16 -6.10
CA GLY A 431 -35.71 -37.60 -6.08
C GLY A 431 -35.80 -38.12 -4.64
N ASN A 432 -35.01 -39.15 -4.30
CA ASN A 432 -34.93 -39.73 -2.95
C ASN A 432 -33.75 -39.18 -2.11
N ARG A 433 -33.03 -38.15 -2.59
CA ARG A 433 -31.87 -37.59 -1.90
C ARG A 433 -32.23 -36.29 -1.18
N PHE A 434 -31.94 -36.22 0.12
CA PHE A 434 -32.07 -35.02 0.93
C PHE A 434 -30.70 -34.38 1.17
N ASP A 435 -30.59 -33.10 0.84
CA ASP A 435 -29.38 -32.32 1.04
C ASP A 435 -29.47 -31.45 2.31
N LYS A 436 -28.70 -31.83 3.33
CA LYS A 436 -28.66 -31.14 4.63
C LYS A 436 -28.12 -29.72 4.53
N TYR A 437 -27.21 -29.44 3.59
CA TYR A 437 -26.57 -28.13 3.44
C TYR A 437 -27.47 -27.15 2.71
N VAL A 438 -28.16 -27.62 1.67
CA VAL A 438 -29.20 -26.84 0.99
C VAL A 438 -30.34 -26.53 1.96
N CYS A 439 -30.80 -27.52 2.73
CA CYS A 439 -31.81 -27.31 3.77
C CYS A 439 -31.35 -26.28 4.82
N HIS A 440 -30.11 -26.40 5.28
CA HIS A 440 -29.52 -25.47 6.24
C HIS A 440 -29.47 -24.04 5.70
N THR A 441 -28.99 -23.86 4.47
CA THR A 441 -28.85 -22.54 3.83
C THR A 441 -30.21 -21.87 3.60
N SER A 442 -31.19 -22.62 3.12
CA SER A 442 -32.58 -22.15 2.96
C SER A 442 -33.20 -21.71 4.28
N ARG A 443 -32.92 -22.43 5.38
CA ARG A 443 -33.36 -22.04 6.72
C ARG A 443 -32.71 -20.74 7.19
N GLU A 444 -31.41 -20.57 6.94
CA GLU A 444 -30.72 -19.33 7.31
C GLU A 444 -31.15 -18.14 6.43
N ALA A 445 -31.57 -18.38 5.19
CA ALA A 445 -32.26 -17.38 4.37
C ALA A 445 -33.60 -16.94 4.95
N PHE A 446 -34.42 -17.89 5.42
CA PHE A 446 -35.64 -17.55 6.14
C PHE A 446 -35.38 -16.67 7.37
N LYS A 447 -34.36 -17.00 8.18
CA LYS A 447 -33.95 -16.20 9.34
C LYS A 447 -33.43 -14.81 8.97
N GLY A 448 -32.64 -14.71 7.89
CA GLY A 448 -32.14 -13.43 7.38
C GLY A 448 -33.26 -12.50 6.96
N ALA A 449 -34.25 -13.04 6.25
CA ALA A 449 -35.44 -12.31 5.84
C ALA A 449 -36.27 -11.85 7.04
N LEU A 450 -36.53 -12.74 8.00
CA LEU A 450 -37.28 -12.40 9.22
C LEU A 450 -36.59 -11.28 10.02
N ASN A 451 -35.27 -11.37 10.17
CA ASN A 451 -34.48 -10.35 10.86
C ASN A 451 -34.45 -9.01 10.10
N TYR A 452 -34.47 -9.03 8.76
CA TYR A 452 -34.60 -7.78 8.00
C TYR A 452 -35.97 -7.13 8.21
N ALA A 453 -37.04 -7.92 8.11
CA ALA A 453 -38.41 -7.41 8.21
C ALA A 453 -38.73 -6.87 9.62
N PHE A 454 -38.39 -7.63 10.67
CA PHE A 454 -38.84 -7.32 12.02
C PHE A 454 -37.71 -6.94 12.99
N GLY A 455 -36.44 -7.18 12.65
CA GLY A 455 -35.31 -7.00 13.55
C GLY A 455 -35.50 -7.83 14.83
N ASN A 456 -35.26 -7.21 15.99
CA ASN A 456 -35.46 -7.84 17.30
C ASN A 456 -36.93 -7.90 17.75
N ARG A 457 -37.89 -7.52 16.88
CA ARG A 457 -39.33 -7.51 17.21
C ARG A 457 -40.02 -8.83 16.84
N ALA A 458 -39.29 -9.83 16.37
CA ALA A 458 -39.82 -11.16 16.09
C ALA A 458 -38.92 -12.27 16.66
N GLU A 459 -39.53 -13.22 17.35
CA GLU A 459 -38.89 -14.45 17.79
C GLU A 459 -39.29 -15.61 16.87
N LEU A 460 -38.31 -16.44 16.52
CA LEU A 460 -38.52 -17.65 15.72
C LEU A 460 -38.33 -18.89 16.59
N GLU A 461 -39.40 -19.65 16.81
CA GLU A 461 -39.36 -20.93 17.49
C GLU A 461 -39.43 -22.08 16.47
N ILE A 462 -38.47 -22.99 16.51
CA ILE A 462 -38.46 -24.17 15.63
C ILE A 462 -39.28 -25.28 16.28
N LYS A 463 -40.36 -25.73 15.62
CA LYS A 463 -41.23 -26.81 16.11
C LYS A 463 -40.86 -28.17 15.52
N LYS A 464 -40.54 -28.23 14.23
CA LYS A 464 -40.18 -29.48 13.50
C LYS A 464 -39.13 -29.21 12.43
N LEU A 465 -38.23 -30.17 12.17
CA LEU A 465 -37.17 -30.07 11.19
C LEU A 465 -36.90 -31.40 10.47
N LEU A 466 -36.89 -31.37 9.14
CA LEU A 466 -36.45 -32.50 8.32
C LEU A 466 -35.03 -32.98 8.69
N SER A 467 -34.13 -32.05 9.02
CA SER A 467 -32.76 -32.39 9.43
C SER A 467 -32.66 -33.11 10.77
N HIS A 468 -33.72 -33.08 11.60
CA HIS A 468 -33.83 -33.78 12.88
C HIS A 468 -34.66 -35.07 12.78
N GLY A 469 -35.05 -35.48 11.56
CA GLY A 469 -35.80 -36.72 11.32
C GLY A 469 -37.33 -36.56 11.32
N ASP A 470 -37.86 -35.32 11.39
CA ASP A 470 -39.29 -35.08 11.19
C ASP A 470 -39.69 -35.24 9.72
N ASN A 471 -40.98 -35.41 9.45
CA ASN A 471 -41.53 -35.53 8.09
C ASN A 471 -41.79 -34.17 7.40
N LEU A 472 -41.63 -33.06 8.12
CA LEU A 472 -41.86 -31.70 7.63
C LEU A 472 -41.07 -30.68 8.44
N CYS A 473 -40.90 -29.47 7.91
CA CYS A 473 -40.32 -28.34 8.65
C CYS A 473 -41.44 -27.43 9.15
N GLN A 474 -41.38 -27.01 10.41
CA GLN A 474 -42.38 -26.13 11.00
C GLN A 474 -41.71 -25.15 11.96
N VAL A 475 -42.05 -23.87 11.82
CA VAL A 475 -41.57 -22.79 12.67
C VAL A 475 -42.72 -21.88 13.08
N ALA A 476 -42.71 -21.40 14.32
CA ALA A 476 -43.65 -20.40 14.82
C ALA A 476 -42.93 -19.06 14.91
N ILE A 477 -43.55 -18.02 14.35
CA ILE A 477 -43.09 -16.64 14.42
C ILE A 477 -43.95 -15.92 15.47
N ARG A 478 -43.29 -15.29 16.43
CA ARG A 478 -43.95 -14.47 17.46
C ARG A 478 -43.47 -13.04 17.36
N ILE A 479 -44.39 -12.10 17.13
CA ILE A 479 -44.08 -10.66 17.18
C ILE A 479 -44.13 -10.21 18.65
N LEU A 480 -43.09 -9.51 19.10
CA LEU A 480 -42.93 -9.00 20.48
C LEU A 480 -43.62 -7.66 20.71
#